data_AF-R7GUV4-F1
#
_entry.id   AF-R7GUV4-F1
#
_cell.length_a   1.000
_cell.length_b   1.000
_cell.length_c   1.000
_cell.angle_alpha   90.00
_cell.angle_beta   90.00
_cell.angle_gamma   90.00
#
_symmetry.space_group_name_H-M   'P 1'
#
loop_
_entity.id
_entity.type
_entity.pdbx_description
1 polymer ?
#
loop_
_entity_poly.entity_id
_entity_poly.type
_entity_poly.pdbx_seq_one_letter_code
_entity_poly.pdbx_strand_id
1 'polypeptide(L)'
;MIKTLRYTFMAMLMLVCSTAFAGVITLNATDFKGSETATVTQDGITLTIEKGTSPSGAGNLYNGEQFRIYKGNILTVSSTVGNITQIVFTCTANNTTKWGPGCFAAQDGYSYEGKVGTWAGNAAEVKFTAESNQVRATTIEVTVGGEVGPTKKSAGLKFSESTVDYELGTTFTAPTFTKATTAAVKFVSDNEEVATVNAEGVIAVTGKEGKAVITATSEENKEYNAGKTTCTVYAYRMNVYKKATAVEAGKQYLIVAQRDNKTYYAAPVKYNAEKPYGYLNSFSVDGIVDELKIKSSYNDAFTFEGVAGGYAIKDANGYYLYMDGTHASFQLGNEAKAWTVEPAENGTFTITNNGQFIQYGNGTFTTFGAWTEAQKNAVKPMLFVFDEAAGINGVQTTVKPQSNVRYNIAGQRVGADYKGIVIVNGKKYLQK
;
A
#
# COMPACT_ATOMS: atom_id res chain seq x y z
N MET A 1 -8.37 -5.84 67.73
CA MET A 1 -7.17 -5.58 66.90
C MET A 1 -7.08 -6.68 65.85
N ILE A 2 -7.12 -6.49 64.54
CA ILE A 2 -7.34 -5.35 63.64
C ILE A 2 -8.30 -5.90 62.55
N LYS A 3 -9.34 -5.15 62.14
CA LYS A 3 -10.21 -5.50 61.00
C LYS A 3 -10.29 -4.31 60.06
N THR A 4 -9.98 -4.54 58.79
CA THR A 4 -9.91 -3.55 57.72
C THR A 4 -11.19 -3.55 56.88
N LEU A 5 -11.85 -2.39 56.89
CA LEU A 5 -12.39 -1.63 55.76
C LEU A 5 -13.25 -2.34 54.69
N ARG A 6 -14.57 -2.14 54.77
CA ARG A 6 -15.53 -2.05 53.65
C ARG A 6 -16.59 -0.99 54.04
N TYR A 7 -17.30 -0.45 53.05
CA TYR A 7 -18.40 0.55 53.09
C TYR A 7 -18.02 1.97 52.66
N THR A 8 -18.28 2.28 51.39
CA THR A 8 -18.85 3.57 50.97
C THR A 8 -19.80 3.31 49.81
N PHE A 9 -21.08 3.25 50.14
CA PHE A 9 -22.22 3.18 49.23
C PHE A 9 -23.11 4.40 49.54
N MET A 10 -23.45 5.15 48.49
CA MET A 10 -24.55 6.11 48.37
C MET A 10 -24.50 7.50 49.06
N ALA A 11 -24.82 8.49 48.21
CA ALA A 11 -25.52 9.76 48.44
C ALA A 11 -24.68 11.05 48.52
N MET A 12 -24.57 11.76 47.38
CA MET A 12 -25.04 13.15 47.18
C MET A 12 -24.59 13.66 45.81
N LEU A 13 -25.51 13.71 44.84
CA LEU A 13 -25.43 14.71 43.78
C LEU A 13 -26.84 15.10 43.38
N MET A 14 -27.34 16.16 44.02
CA MET A 14 -28.40 16.98 43.46
C MET A 14 -27.86 18.40 43.34
N LEU A 15 -28.33 19.07 42.28
CA LEU A 15 -28.35 20.51 42.03
C LEU A 15 -27.20 21.10 41.18
N VAL A 16 -27.37 21.04 39.85
CA VAL A 16 -27.64 22.25 39.05
C VAL A 16 -28.63 21.87 37.93
N CYS A 17 -29.87 22.34 38.04
CA CYS A 17 -30.78 22.42 36.90
C CYS A 17 -30.48 23.70 36.12
N SER A 18 -30.08 23.57 34.86
CA SER A 18 -30.50 24.49 33.81
C SER A 18 -31.05 23.64 32.66
N THR A 19 -32.31 23.87 32.36
CA THR A 19 -33.21 23.04 31.58
C THR A 19 -32.84 22.92 30.10
N ALA A 20 -32.39 21.73 29.70
CA ALA A 20 -32.79 21.08 28.47
C ALA A 20 -33.04 19.62 28.85
N PHE A 21 -34.24 19.08 28.60
CA PHE A 21 -34.53 17.68 28.90
C PHE A 21 -33.52 16.80 28.14
N ALA A 22 -32.59 16.16 28.86
CA ALA A 22 -31.76 15.13 28.26
C ALA A 22 -32.69 13.97 27.87
N GLY A 23 -32.90 13.78 26.57
CA GLY A 23 -33.72 12.69 26.06
C GLY A 23 -32.97 11.39 26.24
N VAL A 24 -33.54 10.46 27.02
CA VAL A 24 -33.08 9.07 27.01
C VAL A 24 -33.87 8.36 25.92
N ILE A 25 -33.14 7.83 24.93
CA ILE A 25 -33.70 7.05 23.83
C ILE A 25 -33.37 5.59 24.10
N THR A 26 -34.39 4.77 24.30
CA THR A 26 -34.25 3.35 24.57
C THR A 26 -34.54 2.55 23.32
N LEU A 27 -33.52 1.84 22.81
CA LEU A 27 -33.67 0.86 21.75
C LEU A 27 -33.83 -0.52 22.40
N ASN A 28 -35.02 -1.13 22.28
CA ASN A 28 -35.23 -2.51 22.71
C ASN A 28 -35.09 -3.44 21.52
N ALA A 29 -34.32 -4.52 21.65
CA ALA A 29 -34.13 -5.48 20.56
C ALA A 29 -35.45 -6.13 20.10
N THR A 30 -36.46 -6.17 20.97
CA THR A 30 -37.81 -6.66 20.65
C THR A 30 -38.58 -5.80 19.66
N ASP A 31 -38.19 -4.52 19.50
CA ASP A 31 -38.86 -3.57 18.60
C ASP A 31 -38.39 -3.76 17.13
N PHE A 32 -37.30 -4.51 16.93
CA PHE A 32 -36.63 -4.71 15.65
C PHE A 32 -36.77 -6.17 15.18
N LYS A 33 -37.81 -6.48 14.39
CA LYS A 33 -38.15 -7.85 13.93
C LYS A 33 -38.18 -7.99 12.42
N GLY A 34 -37.40 -8.92 11.86
CA GLY A 34 -37.45 -9.24 10.43
C GLY A 34 -36.17 -9.90 9.91
N SER A 35 -35.80 -9.58 8.68
CA SER A 35 -34.55 -10.04 8.06
C SER A 35 -33.33 -9.46 8.77
N GLU A 36 -32.25 -10.23 8.86
CA GLU A 36 -31.00 -9.78 9.49
C GLU A 36 -30.49 -8.48 8.85
N THR A 37 -30.20 -7.48 9.68
CA THR A 37 -29.53 -6.25 9.26
C THR A 37 -28.48 -5.84 10.27
N ALA A 38 -27.42 -5.22 9.77
CA ALA A 38 -26.34 -4.65 10.57
C ALA A 38 -26.61 -3.18 10.95
N THR A 39 -27.73 -2.58 10.54
CA THR A 39 -28.07 -1.19 10.88
C THR A 39 -29.53 -1.06 11.32
N VAL A 40 -29.75 -0.33 12.41
CA VAL A 40 -31.08 0.12 12.86
C VAL A 40 -31.04 1.59 13.27
N THR A 41 -32.14 2.29 13.08
CA THR A 41 -32.29 3.70 13.46
C THR A 41 -33.61 3.88 14.18
N GLN A 42 -33.60 4.58 15.32
CA GLN A 42 -34.79 4.96 16.07
C GLN A 42 -34.55 6.31 16.73
N ASP A 43 -35.52 7.22 16.60
CA ASP A 43 -35.54 8.54 17.27
C ASP A 43 -34.25 9.36 17.10
N GLY A 44 -33.59 9.24 15.94
CA GLY A 44 -32.35 9.94 15.63
C GLY A 44 -31.07 9.29 16.15
N ILE A 45 -31.16 8.14 16.82
CA ILE A 45 -30.03 7.27 17.14
C ILE A 45 -29.88 6.20 16.07
N THR A 46 -28.66 6.01 15.57
CA THR A 46 -28.33 4.93 14.64
C THR A 46 -27.31 3.98 15.27
N LEU A 47 -27.62 2.69 15.20
CA LEU A 47 -26.70 1.61 15.52
C LEU A 47 -26.24 0.97 14.22
N THR A 48 -24.93 0.91 13.99
CA THR A 48 -24.34 0.24 12.82
C THR A 48 -23.26 -0.74 13.28
N ILE A 49 -23.32 -1.97 12.79
CA ILE A 49 -22.28 -2.97 13.00
C ILE A 49 -21.44 -3.13 11.74
N GLU A 50 -20.14 -2.87 11.87
CA GLU A 50 -19.15 -3.26 10.88
C GLU A 50 -18.54 -4.62 11.23
N LYS A 51 -18.16 -5.39 10.21
CA LYS A 51 -17.51 -6.70 10.37
C LYS A 51 -16.24 -6.60 11.23
N GLY A 52 -15.48 -5.51 11.14
CA GLY A 52 -14.16 -5.41 11.77
C GLY A 52 -13.28 -6.62 11.42
N THR A 53 -12.80 -7.33 12.45
CA THR A 53 -11.99 -8.56 12.33
C THR A 53 -12.81 -9.85 12.42
N SER A 54 -14.14 -9.77 12.52
CA SER A 54 -15.03 -10.93 12.69
C SER A 54 -14.97 -11.88 11.50
N PRO A 55 -14.71 -13.20 11.72
CA PRO A 55 -14.82 -14.19 10.65
C PRO A 55 -16.28 -14.50 10.29
N SER A 56 -17.24 -14.14 11.14
CA SER A 56 -18.67 -14.45 10.99
C SER A 56 -19.47 -13.37 10.27
N GLY A 57 -18.80 -12.36 9.70
CA GLY A 57 -19.46 -11.21 9.07
C GLY A 57 -19.98 -10.19 10.09
N ALA A 58 -20.77 -9.23 9.60
CA ALA A 58 -21.41 -8.22 10.45
C ALA A 58 -22.47 -8.86 11.35
N GLY A 59 -22.70 -8.22 12.50
CA GLY A 59 -23.67 -8.68 13.50
C GLY A 59 -25.11 -8.53 13.03
N ASN A 60 -26.04 -8.92 13.89
CA ASN A 60 -27.47 -8.85 13.58
C ASN A 60 -28.20 -8.03 14.66
N LEU A 61 -28.78 -6.90 14.25
CA LEU A 61 -29.52 -5.97 15.11
C LEU A 61 -31.05 -6.16 15.04
N TYR A 62 -31.57 -7.03 14.17
CA TYR A 62 -32.98 -7.07 13.80
C TYR A 62 -33.57 -8.49 13.89
N ASN A 63 -33.22 -9.21 14.97
CA ASN A 63 -33.70 -10.58 15.25
C ASN A 63 -34.85 -10.66 16.27
N GLY A 64 -35.36 -9.54 16.76
CA GLY A 64 -36.51 -9.50 17.67
C GLY A 64 -36.24 -9.94 19.10
N GLU A 65 -35.00 -10.28 19.46
CA GLU A 65 -34.65 -10.75 20.80
C GLU A 65 -33.47 -9.96 21.39
N GLN A 66 -32.40 -9.78 20.61
CA GLN A 66 -31.10 -9.30 21.11
C GLN A 66 -30.32 -8.56 20.00
N PHE A 67 -29.63 -7.47 20.31
CA PHE A 67 -28.59 -6.92 19.45
C PHE A 67 -27.35 -7.81 19.52
N ARG A 68 -26.98 -8.47 18.42
CA ARG A 68 -25.88 -9.46 18.37
C ARG A 68 -24.64 -8.85 17.74
N ILE A 69 -23.64 -8.53 18.56
CA ILE A 69 -22.34 -8.01 18.12
C ILE A 69 -21.33 -9.16 18.19
N TYR A 70 -21.03 -9.81 17.05
CA TYR A 70 -20.07 -10.92 16.99
C TYR A 70 -18.66 -10.51 17.40
N LYS A 71 -17.86 -11.49 17.84
CA LYS A 71 -16.46 -11.27 18.18
C LYS A 71 -15.72 -10.67 16.98
N GLY A 72 -15.01 -9.56 17.20
CA GLY A 72 -14.29 -8.80 16.17
C GLY A 72 -15.12 -7.72 15.47
N ASN A 73 -16.44 -7.67 15.68
CA ASN A 73 -17.27 -6.59 15.14
C ASN A 73 -17.02 -5.27 15.86
N ILE A 74 -17.28 -4.18 15.15
CA ILE A 74 -17.31 -2.82 15.68
C ILE A 74 -18.76 -2.33 15.64
N LEU A 75 -19.33 -2.05 16.80
CA LEU A 75 -20.62 -1.37 16.92
C LEU A 75 -20.38 0.14 17.00
N THR A 76 -21.00 0.87 16.10
CA THR A 76 -21.06 2.34 16.11
C THR A 76 -22.44 2.77 16.61
N VAL A 77 -22.46 3.63 17.63
CA VAL A 77 -23.67 4.32 18.12
C VAL A 77 -23.52 5.80 17.77
N SER A 78 -24.38 6.32 16.90
CA SER A 78 -24.37 7.73 16.48
C SER A 78 -25.71 8.39 16.76
N SER A 79 -25.69 9.72 16.88
CA SER A 79 -26.88 10.52 17.13
C SER A 79 -26.96 11.72 16.19
N THR A 80 -28.15 11.99 15.66
CA THR A 80 -28.47 13.21 14.89
C THR A 80 -29.24 14.24 15.71
N VAL A 81 -29.65 13.89 16.94
CA VAL A 81 -30.52 14.72 17.80
C VAL A 81 -29.76 15.41 18.94
N GLY A 82 -28.47 15.14 19.09
CA GLY A 82 -27.59 15.78 20.08
C GLY A 82 -26.38 14.90 20.37
N ASN A 83 -25.36 15.45 21.06
CA ASN A 83 -24.23 14.62 21.48
C ASN A 83 -24.69 13.58 22.50
N ILE A 84 -24.17 12.38 22.35
CA ILE A 84 -24.34 11.27 23.27
C ILE A 84 -23.51 11.56 24.52
N THR A 85 -24.17 11.58 25.66
CA THR A 85 -23.56 11.79 26.97
C THR A 85 -23.46 10.51 27.79
N GLN A 86 -24.31 9.52 27.49
CA GLN A 86 -24.28 8.21 28.11
C GLN A 86 -24.83 7.14 27.16
N ILE A 87 -24.24 5.94 27.20
CA ILE A 87 -24.78 4.73 26.58
C ILE A 87 -24.83 3.63 27.64
N VAL A 88 -25.98 2.99 27.81
CA VAL A 88 -26.16 1.87 28.74
C VAL A 88 -26.58 0.63 27.96
N PHE A 89 -25.78 -0.42 28.02
CA PHE A 89 -26.08 -1.73 27.49
C PHE A 89 -26.63 -2.63 28.60
N THR A 90 -27.79 -3.24 28.37
CA THR A 90 -28.25 -4.37 29.20
C THR A 90 -28.02 -5.66 28.44
N CYS A 91 -27.07 -6.47 28.89
CA CYS A 91 -26.63 -7.70 28.23
C CYS A 91 -27.30 -8.96 28.78
N THR A 92 -27.21 -10.06 28.02
CA THR A 92 -27.80 -11.35 28.44
C THR A 92 -26.94 -12.13 29.44
N ALA A 93 -25.65 -11.83 29.53
CA ALA A 93 -24.71 -12.47 30.46
C ALA A 93 -23.90 -11.45 31.29
N ASN A 94 -23.24 -11.93 32.34
CA ASN A 94 -22.53 -11.08 33.29
C ASN A 94 -21.06 -10.85 32.91
N ASN A 95 -20.58 -9.63 33.10
CA ASN A 95 -19.18 -9.23 33.04
C ASN A 95 -18.51 -9.73 31.76
N THR A 96 -17.40 -10.45 31.89
CA THR A 96 -16.58 -10.99 30.79
C THR A 96 -17.07 -12.34 30.27
N THR A 97 -18.17 -12.88 30.79
CA THR A 97 -18.80 -14.11 30.25
C THR A 97 -19.24 -13.84 28.81
N LYS A 98 -19.12 -14.83 27.92
CA LYS A 98 -19.65 -14.75 26.56
C LYS A 98 -21.09 -14.19 26.59
N TRP A 99 -21.33 -13.17 25.76
CA TRP A 99 -22.54 -12.34 25.67
C TRP A 99 -22.68 -11.18 26.65
N GLY A 100 -21.76 -11.04 27.62
CA GLY A 100 -21.76 -9.97 28.61
C GLY A 100 -21.07 -8.68 28.14
N PRO A 101 -21.25 -7.58 28.90
CA PRO A 101 -20.76 -6.25 28.54
C PRO A 101 -19.24 -6.13 28.60
N GLY A 102 -18.59 -6.91 29.47
CA GLY A 102 -17.13 -6.99 29.58
C GLY A 102 -16.45 -7.72 28.42
N CYS A 103 -17.19 -8.07 27.36
CA CYS A 103 -16.61 -8.57 26.13
C CYS A 103 -16.19 -7.48 25.15
N PHE A 104 -16.59 -6.21 25.39
CA PHE A 104 -16.06 -5.07 24.66
C PHE A 104 -14.60 -4.77 25.08
N ALA A 105 -13.82 -4.23 24.14
CA ALA A 105 -12.49 -3.71 24.41
C ALA A 105 -12.54 -2.59 25.46
N ALA A 106 -11.48 -2.48 26.26
CA ALA A 106 -11.33 -1.36 27.17
C ALA A 106 -11.24 -0.04 26.38
N GLN A 107 -11.97 0.97 26.82
CA GLN A 107 -11.93 2.32 26.26
C GLN A 107 -12.29 3.37 27.30
N ASP A 108 -11.89 4.61 27.05
CA ASP A 108 -12.18 5.73 27.95
C ASP A 108 -13.68 5.95 28.11
N GLY A 109 -14.09 6.17 29.36
CA GLY A 109 -15.48 6.40 29.72
C GLY A 109 -16.35 5.14 29.79
N TYR A 110 -15.85 3.95 29.42
CA TYR A 110 -16.60 2.69 29.52
C TYR A 110 -16.28 1.91 30.80
N SER A 111 -17.32 1.44 31.47
CA SER A 111 -17.25 0.55 32.65
C SER A 111 -18.38 -0.47 32.59
N TYR A 112 -18.27 -1.57 33.34
CA TYR A 112 -19.33 -2.57 33.40
C TYR A 112 -19.41 -3.23 34.77
N GLU A 113 -20.62 -3.64 35.15
CA GLU A 113 -20.89 -4.43 36.35
C GLU A 113 -22.10 -5.34 36.10
N GLY A 114 -21.94 -6.63 36.38
CA GLY A 114 -23.01 -7.61 36.15
C GLY A 114 -23.41 -7.63 34.67
N LYS A 115 -24.69 -7.45 34.38
CA LYS A 115 -25.21 -7.42 33.00
C LYS A 115 -25.13 -6.05 32.34
N VAL A 116 -24.69 -5.03 33.06
CA VAL A 116 -24.78 -3.64 32.62
C VAL A 116 -23.41 -3.15 32.18
N GLY A 117 -23.34 -2.59 30.99
CA GLY A 117 -22.19 -1.82 30.51
C GLY A 117 -22.58 -0.36 30.34
N THR A 118 -21.80 0.56 30.89
CA THR A 118 -22.09 2.00 30.83
C THR A 118 -20.90 2.74 30.24
N TRP A 119 -21.16 3.47 29.17
CA TRP A 119 -20.27 4.50 28.67
C TRP A 119 -20.78 5.88 29.10
N ALA A 120 -19.89 6.74 29.57
CA ALA A 120 -20.18 8.15 29.84
C ALA A 120 -19.15 9.03 29.12
N GLY A 121 -19.61 10.11 28.50
CA GLY A 121 -18.74 11.02 27.75
C GLY A 121 -19.51 12.16 27.10
N ASN A 122 -19.01 12.64 25.96
CA ASN A 122 -19.67 13.66 25.14
C ASN A 122 -19.18 13.51 23.68
N ALA A 123 -19.97 12.83 22.84
CA ALA A 123 -19.60 12.58 21.45
C ALA A 123 -20.83 12.46 20.53
N ALA A 124 -20.69 12.86 19.27
CA ALA A 124 -21.74 12.62 18.26
C ALA A 124 -21.81 11.13 17.84
N GLU A 125 -20.72 10.40 18.03
CA GLU A 125 -20.57 8.98 17.68
C GLU A 125 -19.63 8.29 18.69
N VAL A 126 -19.95 7.07 19.08
CA VAL A 126 -19.12 6.22 19.96
C VAL A 126 -19.01 4.83 19.35
N LYS A 127 -17.80 4.25 19.34
CA LYS A 127 -17.53 2.92 18.79
C LYS A 127 -17.17 1.92 19.87
N PHE A 128 -17.65 0.69 19.76
CA PHE A 128 -17.39 -0.41 20.69
C PHE A 128 -16.92 -1.63 19.91
N THR A 129 -15.72 -2.13 20.21
CA THR A 129 -15.19 -3.35 19.58
C THR A 129 -15.46 -4.56 20.47
N ALA A 130 -16.15 -5.58 19.98
CA ALA A 130 -16.38 -6.83 20.72
C ALA A 130 -15.12 -7.72 20.67
N GLU A 131 -14.14 -7.45 21.52
CA GLU A 131 -12.79 -7.99 21.44
C GLU A 131 -12.68 -9.46 21.90
N SER A 132 -13.15 -9.76 23.11
CA SER A 132 -12.88 -11.07 23.70
C SER A 132 -13.88 -12.13 23.22
N ASN A 133 -15.15 -11.78 23.13
CA ASN A 133 -16.27 -12.63 22.71
C ASN A 133 -17.43 -11.82 22.10
N GLN A 134 -18.43 -12.52 21.56
CA GLN A 134 -19.70 -11.89 21.14
C GLN A 134 -20.37 -11.19 22.33
N VAL A 135 -20.90 -9.97 22.12
CA VAL A 135 -21.80 -9.27 23.03
C VAL A 135 -23.25 -9.44 22.56
N ARG A 136 -24.18 -9.65 23.49
CA ARG A 136 -25.62 -9.62 23.18
C ARG A 136 -26.36 -8.72 24.15
N ALA A 137 -26.94 -7.64 23.64
CA ALA A 137 -27.71 -6.69 24.44
C ALA A 137 -29.21 -6.83 24.15
N THR A 138 -30.05 -6.81 25.19
CA THR A 138 -31.51 -6.74 25.04
C THR A 138 -31.98 -5.29 24.91
N THR A 139 -31.28 -4.37 25.56
CA THR A 139 -31.55 -2.93 25.46
C THR A 139 -30.26 -2.13 25.31
N ILE A 140 -30.35 -1.03 24.57
CA ILE A 140 -29.32 0.01 24.49
C ILE A 140 -30.03 1.34 24.76
N GLU A 141 -29.68 1.98 25.86
CA GLU A 141 -30.21 3.29 26.24
C GLU A 141 -29.17 4.36 25.92
N VAL A 142 -29.58 5.40 25.20
CA VAL A 142 -28.70 6.48 24.76
C VAL A 142 -29.23 7.79 25.32
N THR A 143 -28.46 8.42 26.20
CA THR A 143 -28.78 9.75 26.73
C THR A 143 -28.11 10.80 25.86
N VAL A 144 -28.91 11.71 25.31
CA VAL A 144 -28.42 12.89 24.57
C VAL A 144 -28.63 14.14 25.42
N GLY A 145 -27.66 15.05 25.45
CA GLY A 145 -27.76 16.29 26.25
C GLY A 145 -27.02 17.48 25.63
N GLY A 146 -27.67 18.65 25.65
CA GLY A 146 -27.07 19.97 25.34
C GLY A 146 -26.72 20.22 23.87
N GLU A 147 -26.66 21.50 23.48
CA GLU A 147 -26.36 21.97 22.11
C GLU A 147 -25.13 21.30 21.50
N VAL A 148 -25.21 21.11 20.18
CA VAL A 148 -24.13 20.65 19.30
C VAL A 148 -22.85 21.44 19.60
N GLY A 149 -21.92 20.86 20.37
CA GLY A 149 -20.52 21.27 20.24
C GLY A 149 -20.16 21.06 18.77
N PRO A 150 -19.58 22.04 18.05
CA PRO A 150 -19.45 21.96 16.60
C PRO A 150 -18.73 20.66 16.25
N THR A 151 -19.43 19.76 15.55
CA THR A 151 -18.80 18.60 14.93
C THR A 151 -17.81 19.15 13.91
N LYS A 152 -16.54 19.15 14.30
CA LYS A 152 -15.47 19.64 13.44
C LYS A 152 -15.50 18.82 12.16
N LYS A 153 -15.50 19.51 11.02
CA LYS A 153 -15.49 18.91 9.70
C LYS A 153 -14.14 18.23 9.45
N SER A 154 -14.10 17.27 8.52
CA SER A 154 -12.81 16.76 8.03
C SER A 154 -12.01 17.90 7.40
N ALA A 155 -10.70 17.96 7.66
CA ALA A 155 -9.81 18.94 7.03
C ALA A 155 -9.80 18.84 5.49
N GLY A 156 -10.23 17.71 4.93
CA GLY A 156 -10.39 17.51 3.49
C GLY A 156 -9.09 17.59 2.71
N LEU A 157 -7.94 17.32 3.35
CA LEU A 157 -6.64 17.33 2.66
C LEU A 157 -6.59 16.18 1.64
N LYS A 158 -6.36 16.49 0.37
CA LYS A 158 -6.33 15.49 -0.69
C LYS A 158 -5.39 15.89 -1.82
N PHE A 159 -4.54 14.96 -2.23
CA PHE A 159 -3.90 15.02 -3.56
C PHE A 159 -4.82 14.38 -4.60
N SER A 160 -4.83 14.91 -5.83
CA SER A 160 -5.61 14.33 -6.93
C SER A 160 -5.23 12.87 -7.18
N GLU A 161 -3.93 12.56 -7.05
CA GLU A 161 -3.37 11.21 -7.15
C GLU A 161 -2.67 10.83 -5.85
N SER A 162 -2.92 9.61 -5.37
CA SER A 162 -2.22 9.05 -4.20
C SER A 162 -0.83 8.49 -4.56
N THR A 163 -0.62 8.16 -5.83
CA THR A 163 0.65 7.66 -6.38
C THR A 163 0.88 8.27 -7.76
N VAL A 164 2.11 8.68 -8.05
CA VAL A 164 2.57 9.19 -9.34
C VAL A 164 3.75 8.37 -9.81
N ASP A 165 3.58 7.66 -10.92
CA ASP A 165 4.63 6.96 -11.66
C ASP A 165 5.18 7.90 -12.72
N TYR A 166 6.46 8.29 -12.61
CA TYR A 166 7.12 9.23 -13.50
C TYR A 166 8.32 8.58 -14.20
N GLU A 167 8.26 8.48 -15.53
CA GLU A 167 9.39 8.09 -16.36
C GLU A 167 10.31 9.30 -16.61
N LEU A 168 11.55 9.21 -16.15
CA LEU A 168 12.56 10.26 -16.30
C LEU A 168 12.75 10.66 -17.77
N GLY A 169 12.75 11.98 -18.01
CA GLY A 169 12.88 12.55 -19.35
C GLY A 169 11.55 12.77 -20.07
N THR A 170 10.43 12.30 -19.52
CA THR A 170 9.08 12.66 -19.99
C THR A 170 8.55 13.92 -19.29
N THR A 171 7.44 14.46 -19.76
CA THR A 171 6.77 15.60 -19.08
C THR A 171 6.17 15.16 -17.75
N PHE A 172 6.60 15.78 -16.65
CA PHE A 172 6.01 15.55 -15.34
C PHE A 172 4.70 16.35 -15.18
N THR A 173 3.61 15.66 -14.87
CA THR A 173 2.32 16.28 -14.52
C THR A 173 2.14 16.20 -13.01
N ALA A 174 2.30 17.32 -12.31
CA ALA A 174 2.14 17.36 -10.87
C ALA A 174 0.67 17.11 -10.46
N PRO A 175 0.41 16.28 -9.43
CA PRO A 175 -0.92 16.14 -8.86
C PRO A 175 -1.32 17.45 -8.18
N THR A 176 -2.62 17.74 -8.17
CA THR A 176 -3.15 18.93 -7.51
C THR A 176 -3.47 18.64 -6.05
N PHE A 177 -3.31 19.64 -5.18
CA PHE A 177 -3.67 19.53 -3.77
C PHE A 177 -4.91 20.37 -3.46
N THR A 178 -5.83 19.80 -2.68
CA THR A 178 -7.02 20.48 -2.19
C THR A 178 -7.16 20.32 -0.67
N LYS A 179 -7.84 21.29 -0.04
CA LYS A 179 -8.17 21.30 1.39
C LYS A 179 -9.52 21.95 1.63
N ALA A 180 -10.20 21.54 2.70
CA ALA A 180 -11.38 22.21 3.23
C ALA A 180 -11.05 23.08 4.46
N THR A 181 -10.04 22.70 5.24
CA THR A 181 -9.63 23.43 6.44
C THR A 181 -9.05 24.81 6.14
N THR A 182 -9.31 25.75 7.05
CA THR A 182 -8.67 27.06 7.11
C THR A 182 -7.30 27.02 7.81
N ALA A 183 -6.93 25.90 8.44
CA ALA A 183 -5.61 25.73 9.05
C ALA A 183 -4.49 25.79 7.99
N ALA A 184 -3.32 26.23 8.42
CA ALA A 184 -2.09 26.12 7.64
C ALA A 184 -1.78 24.64 7.38
N VAL A 185 -1.33 24.33 6.16
CA VAL A 185 -0.91 22.97 5.79
C VAL A 185 0.60 22.96 5.70
N LYS A 186 1.22 22.01 6.41
CA LYS A 186 2.65 21.73 6.31
C LYS A 186 2.87 20.59 5.33
N PHE A 187 3.73 20.83 4.34
CA PHE A 187 4.17 19.84 3.37
C PHE A 187 5.61 19.42 3.65
N VAL A 188 5.88 18.11 3.53
CA VAL A 188 7.21 17.52 3.74
C VAL A 188 7.41 16.42 2.70
N SER A 189 8.60 16.37 2.10
CA SER A 189 9.08 15.19 1.37
C SER A 189 10.00 14.39 2.28
N ASP A 190 9.86 13.05 2.29
CA ASP A 190 10.83 12.18 2.97
C ASP A 190 12.13 12.01 2.17
N ASN A 191 12.13 12.39 0.89
CA ASN A 191 13.25 12.24 -0.03
C ASN A 191 13.26 13.36 -1.09
N GLU A 192 13.80 14.50 -0.71
CA GLU A 192 13.95 15.68 -1.58
C GLU A 192 14.91 15.45 -2.75
N GLU A 193 15.75 14.40 -2.71
CA GLU A 193 16.57 14.05 -3.86
C GLU A 193 15.75 13.54 -5.03
N VAL A 194 14.53 13.01 -4.82
CA VAL A 194 13.66 12.45 -5.87
C VAL A 194 12.54 13.43 -6.22
N ALA A 195 11.84 13.93 -5.20
CA ALA A 195 10.75 14.88 -5.37
C ALA A 195 10.69 15.88 -4.21
N THR A 196 10.37 17.11 -4.55
CA THR A 196 10.18 18.23 -3.62
C THR A 196 8.73 18.68 -3.64
N VAL A 197 8.32 19.41 -2.61
CA VAL A 197 6.99 20.02 -2.50
C VAL A 197 7.14 21.43 -1.96
N ASN A 198 6.48 22.41 -2.58
CA ASN A 198 6.52 23.79 -2.11
C ASN A 198 5.44 24.07 -1.04
N ALA A 199 5.38 25.32 -0.55
CA ALA A 199 4.42 25.74 0.46
C ALA A 199 2.96 25.68 -0.02
N GLU A 200 2.73 25.73 -1.33
CA GLU A 200 1.41 25.62 -1.97
C GLU A 200 0.99 24.16 -2.24
N GLY A 201 1.84 23.18 -1.92
CA GLY A 201 1.56 21.76 -2.16
C GLY A 201 1.83 21.30 -3.60
N VAL A 202 2.53 22.10 -4.40
CA VAL A 202 2.94 21.74 -5.76
C VAL A 202 4.18 20.88 -5.69
N ILE A 203 4.09 19.67 -6.25
CA ILE A 203 5.17 18.69 -6.30
C ILE A 203 6.03 18.95 -7.54
N ALA A 204 7.35 18.82 -7.39
CA ALA A 204 8.31 18.85 -8.50
C ALA A 204 9.32 17.68 -8.38
N VAL A 205 9.66 17.07 -9.50
CA VAL A 205 10.68 16.01 -9.59
C VAL A 205 12.05 16.59 -9.91
N THR A 206 13.11 15.97 -9.40
CA THR A 206 14.50 16.46 -9.52
C THR A 206 15.29 15.84 -10.68
N GLY A 207 14.74 14.80 -11.31
CA GLY A 207 15.45 14.00 -12.33
C GLY A 207 16.27 12.82 -11.79
N LYS A 208 16.25 12.56 -10.47
CA LYS A 208 16.82 11.32 -9.90
C LYS A 208 15.77 10.22 -9.81
N GLU A 209 16.22 8.98 -9.97
CA GLU A 209 15.38 7.79 -9.75
C GLU A 209 15.16 7.55 -8.26
N GLY A 210 14.01 6.95 -7.93
CA GLY A 210 13.72 6.49 -6.59
C GLY A 210 12.28 6.74 -6.17
N LYS A 211 12.07 6.74 -4.86
CA LYS A 211 10.78 6.93 -4.20
C LYS A 211 10.83 8.13 -3.28
N ALA A 212 9.81 8.97 -3.33
CA ALA A 212 9.53 10.01 -2.34
C ALA A 212 8.06 9.93 -1.90
N VAL A 213 7.81 10.14 -0.62
CA VAL A 213 6.48 10.27 -0.02
C VAL A 213 6.30 11.72 0.42
N ILE A 214 5.41 12.41 -0.28
CA ILE A 214 4.99 13.77 0.06
C ILE A 214 3.85 13.67 1.08
N THR A 215 4.04 14.28 2.25
CA THR A 215 3.05 14.31 3.33
C THR A 215 2.52 15.71 3.52
N ALA A 216 1.20 15.87 3.54
CA ALA A 216 0.51 17.10 3.88
C ALA A 216 -0.22 16.91 5.22
N THR A 217 0.01 17.84 6.16
CA THR A 217 -0.61 17.81 7.51
C THR A 217 -1.17 19.15 7.89
N SER A 218 -2.29 19.16 8.61
CA SER A 218 -2.85 20.37 9.22
C SER A 218 -3.22 20.09 10.66
N GLU A 219 -2.95 21.06 11.54
CA GLU A 219 -3.42 21.02 12.92
C GLU A 219 -4.94 21.16 12.99
N GLU A 220 -5.49 20.73 14.11
CA GLU A 220 -6.90 20.95 14.45
C GLU A 220 -7.19 22.45 14.64
N ASN A 221 -8.39 22.90 14.26
CA ASN A 221 -8.86 24.25 14.59
C ASN A 221 -10.31 24.23 15.10
N LYS A 222 -10.97 25.40 15.19
CA LYS A 222 -12.34 25.49 15.72
C LYS A 222 -13.39 24.76 14.88
N GLU A 223 -13.20 24.70 13.56
CA GLU A 223 -14.18 24.16 12.60
C GLU A 223 -13.79 22.80 12.02
N TYR A 224 -12.51 22.43 12.05
CA TYR A 224 -11.97 21.25 11.37
C TYR A 224 -11.07 20.43 12.30
N ASN A 225 -11.15 19.11 12.16
CA ASN A 225 -10.21 18.18 12.80
C ASN A 225 -8.81 18.34 12.19
N ALA A 226 -7.78 17.85 12.90
CA ALA A 226 -6.47 17.67 12.29
C ALA A 226 -6.56 16.77 11.05
N GLY A 227 -5.70 17.01 10.06
CA GLY A 227 -5.72 16.34 8.77
C GLY A 227 -4.35 15.78 8.39
N LYS A 228 -4.34 14.64 7.69
CA LYS A 228 -3.14 14.07 7.09
C LYS A 228 -3.48 13.40 5.76
N THR A 229 -2.66 13.61 4.74
CA THR A 229 -2.73 12.89 3.47
C THR A 229 -1.33 12.74 2.87
N THR A 230 -1.17 11.81 1.94
CA THR A 230 0.11 11.50 1.30
C THR A 230 -0.03 11.32 -0.21
N CYS A 231 1.02 11.69 -0.95
CA CYS A 231 1.22 11.32 -2.34
C CYS A 231 2.59 10.65 -2.49
N THR A 232 2.64 9.46 -3.06
CA THR A 232 3.91 8.77 -3.34
C THR A 232 4.36 9.03 -4.77
N VAL A 233 5.58 9.49 -4.97
CA VAL A 233 6.19 9.68 -6.28
C VAL A 233 7.24 8.60 -6.50
N TYR A 234 7.10 7.84 -7.59
CA TYR A 234 8.10 6.93 -8.10
C TYR A 234 8.70 7.52 -9.38
N ALA A 235 9.99 7.89 -9.34
CA ALA A 235 10.74 8.29 -10.52
C ALA A 235 11.58 7.11 -11.00
N TYR A 236 11.42 6.71 -12.26
CA TYR A 236 12.11 5.56 -12.83
C TYR A 236 12.53 5.83 -14.27
N ARG A 237 13.42 4.99 -14.81
CA ARG A 237 13.69 4.88 -16.25
C ARG A 237 13.30 3.50 -16.75
N MET A 238 13.16 3.35 -18.06
CA MET A 238 13.02 2.03 -18.67
C MET A 238 14.42 1.45 -18.94
N ASN A 239 14.76 0.37 -18.25
CA ASN A 239 15.89 -0.47 -18.58
C ASN A 239 15.54 -1.30 -19.81
N VAL A 240 16.36 -1.19 -20.86
CA VAL A 240 16.16 -1.92 -22.12
C VAL A 240 17.00 -3.19 -22.08
N TYR A 241 16.40 -4.32 -22.39
CA TYR A 241 17.06 -5.61 -22.48
C TYR A 241 16.85 -6.20 -23.87
N LYS A 242 17.92 -6.63 -24.52
CA LYS A 242 17.89 -7.17 -25.89
C LYS A 242 18.32 -8.62 -25.92
N LYS A 243 17.73 -9.42 -26.80
CA LYS A 243 18.08 -10.82 -26.98
C LYS A 243 19.59 -10.99 -27.18
N ALA A 244 20.21 -11.78 -26.31
CA ALA A 244 21.63 -12.07 -26.33
C ALA A 244 21.93 -13.30 -27.18
N THR A 245 23.05 -13.29 -27.88
CA THR A 245 23.59 -14.45 -28.61
C THR A 245 24.69 -15.18 -27.84
N ALA A 246 25.30 -14.50 -26.85
CA ALA A 246 26.32 -15.04 -25.96
C ALA A 246 26.22 -14.38 -24.57
N VAL A 247 26.81 -15.04 -23.58
CA VAL A 247 26.97 -14.48 -22.22
C VAL A 247 28.35 -13.83 -22.09
N GLU A 248 28.38 -12.66 -21.48
CA GLU A 248 29.58 -11.91 -21.13
C GLU A 248 29.63 -11.75 -19.61
N ALA A 249 30.79 -12.00 -19.01
CA ALA A 249 30.97 -11.95 -17.57
C ALA A 249 30.69 -10.54 -17.01
N GLY A 250 29.97 -10.48 -15.89
CA GLY A 250 29.63 -9.26 -15.17
C GLY A 250 28.40 -8.52 -15.72
N LYS A 251 27.85 -8.92 -16.88
CA LYS A 251 26.65 -8.29 -17.43
C LYS A 251 25.38 -8.79 -16.74
N GLN A 252 24.37 -7.93 -16.79
CA GLN A 252 23.02 -8.21 -16.30
C GLN A 252 22.14 -8.74 -17.44
N TYR A 253 21.32 -9.73 -17.11
CA TYR A 253 20.43 -10.41 -18.04
C TYR A 253 19.06 -10.63 -17.42
N LEU A 254 18.01 -10.63 -18.24
CA LEU A 254 16.75 -11.29 -17.93
C LEU A 254 16.81 -12.73 -18.41
N ILE A 255 16.28 -13.65 -17.61
CA ILE A 255 15.99 -15.02 -18.03
C ILE A 255 14.59 -15.01 -18.66
N VAL A 256 14.50 -15.34 -19.94
CA VAL A 256 13.30 -15.14 -20.77
C VAL A 256 12.82 -16.47 -21.34
N ALA A 257 11.53 -16.63 -21.56
CA ALA A 257 10.95 -17.74 -22.31
C ALA A 257 9.90 -17.22 -23.28
N GLN A 258 9.75 -17.89 -24.41
CA GLN A 258 8.80 -17.53 -25.44
C GLN A 258 7.93 -18.73 -25.79
N ARG A 259 6.62 -18.59 -25.59
CA ARG A 259 5.63 -19.64 -25.87
C ARG A 259 4.25 -19.01 -26.03
N ASP A 260 3.38 -19.65 -26.81
CA ASP A 260 1.96 -19.25 -26.95
C ASP A 260 1.80 -17.78 -27.40
N ASN A 261 2.67 -17.32 -28.30
CA ASN A 261 2.75 -15.94 -28.76
C ASN A 261 2.88 -14.91 -27.62
N LYS A 262 3.59 -15.28 -26.55
CA LYS A 262 3.93 -14.42 -25.41
C LYS A 262 5.40 -14.56 -25.04
N THR A 263 5.93 -13.50 -24.46
CA THR A 263 7.28 -13.44 -23.91
C THR A 263 7.18 -13.35 -22.39
N TYR A 264 7.81 -14.27 -21.69
CA TYR A 264 7.84 -14.37 -20.25
C TYR A 264 9.24 -14.03 -19.74
N TYR A 265 9.37 -13.23 -18.69
CA TYR A 265 10.66 -12.99 -18.04
C TYR A 265 10.58 -13.38 -16.56
N ALA A 266 11.68 -13.92 -16.05
CA ALA A 266 11.79 -14.39 -14.68
C ALA A 266 11.94 -13.22 -13.70
N ALA A 267 11.36 -13.38 -12.52
CA ALA A 267 11.65 -12.57 -11.34
C ALA A 267 12.43 -13.42 -10.33
N PRO A 268 13.34 -12.83 -9.53
CA PRO A 268 14.02 -13.54 -8.45
C PRO A 268 13.06 -14.23 -7.48
N VAL A 269 13.54 -15.31 -6.87
CA VAL A 269 12.81 -15.96 -5.78
C VAL A 269 12.70 -14.97 -4.62
N LYS A 270 11.50 -14.82 -4.07
CA LYS A 270 11.31 -14.03 -2.84
C LYS A 270 12.02 -14.74 -1.69
N TYR A 271 13.14 -14.18 -1.24
CA TYR A 271 13.92 -14.77 -0.16
C TYR A 271 13.09 -14.94 1.11
N ASN A 272 13.19 -16.13 1.71
CA ASN A 272 12.67 -16.46 3.03
C ASN A 272 13.75 -17.24 3.76
N ALA A 273 14.16 -16.79 4.95
CA ALA A 273 15.23 -17.43 5.71
C ALA A 273 14.92 -18.89 6.10
N GLU A 274 13.65 -19.24 6.32
CA GLU A 274 13.24 -20.61 6.63
C GLU A 274 13.14 -21.50 5.39
N LYS A 275 12.99 -20.88 4.21
CA LYS A 275 12.83 -21.54 2.92
C LYS A 275 13.60 -20.75 1.85
N PRO A 276 14.94 -20.80 1.86
CA PRO A 276 15.78 -20.03 0.94
C PRO A 276 15.82 -20.68 -0.44
N TYR A 277 14.66 -21.08 -0.97
CA TYR A 277 14.52 -21.79 -2.22
C TYR A 277 13.15 -21.57 -2.85
N GLY A 278 13.06 -21.72 -4.17
CA GLY A 278 11.81 -21.57 -4.89
C GLY A 278 11.97 -21.66 -6.40
N TYR A 279 10.83 -21.65 -7.10
CA TYR A 279 10.80 -21.43 -8.54
C TYR A 279 10.89 -19.95 -8.83
N LEU A 280 11.51 -19.58 -9.96
CA LEU A 280 11.45 -18.18 -10.42
C LEU A 280 10.05 -17.94 -10.99
N ASN A 281 9.33 -17.00 -10.39
CA ASN A 281 8.06 -16.53 -10.95
C ASN A 281 8.32 -15.86 -12.30
N SER A 282 7.27 -15.70 -13.09
CA SER A 282 7.38 -14.99 -14.36
C SER A 282 6.30 -13.94 -14.54
N PHE A 283 6.64 -12.93 -15.33
CA PHE A 283 5.72 -11.94 -15.85
C PHE A 283 5.67 -12.05 -17.37
N SER A 284 4.53 -11.71 -17.97
CA SER A 284 4.30 -11.86 -19.41
C SER A 284 4.14 -10.52 -20.10
N VAL A 285 4.65 -10.43 -21.32
CA VAL A 285 4.32 -9.41 -22.32
C VAL A 285 3.68 -10.13 -23.52
N ASP A 286 2.66 -9.53 -24.11
CA ASP A 286 2.02 -10.07 -25.30
C ASP A 286 2.97 -10.01 -26.50
N GLY A 287 2.98 -11.06 -27.31
CA GLY A 287 3.84 -11.20 -28.48
C GLY A 287 5.19 -11.84 -28.19
N ILE A 288 5.85 -12.24 -29.28
CA ILE A 288 7.25 -12.67 -29.30
C ILE A 288 8.10 -11.44 -29.61
N VAL A 289 8.93 -11.02 -28.65
CA VAL A 289 9.73 -9.78 -28.76
C VAL A 289 11.22 -10.08 -28.61
N ASP A 290 12.07 -9.34 -29.30
CA ASP A 290 13.54 -9.42 -29.12
C ASP A 290 14.08 -8.32 -28.19
N GLU A 291 13.20 -7.45 -27.69
CA GLU A 291 13.50 -6.37 -26.74
C GLU A 291 12.44 -6.33 -25.63
N LEU A 292 12.89 -6.16 -24.39
CA LEU A 292 12.04 -5.91 -23.22
C LEU A 292 12.41 -4.59 -22.56
N LYS A 293 11.40 -3.84 -22.12
CA LYS A 293 11.55 -2.59 -21.37
C LYS A 293 11.01 -2.79 -19.97
N ILE A 294 11.89 -2.76 -18.98
CA ILE A 294 11.56 -3.03 -17.59
C ILE A 294 11.81 -1.76 -16.78
N LYS A 295 10.88 -1.37 -15.91
CA LYS A 295 11.11 -0.22 -15.02
C LYS A 295 12.37 -0.47 -14.18
N SER A 296 13.25 0.52 -14.05
CA SER A 296 14.46 0.41 -13.23
C SER A 296 14.20 0.21 -11.75
N SER A 297 12.99 0.51 -11.29
CA SER A 297 12.53 0.20 -9.94
C SER A 297 12.32 -1.30 -9.69
N TYR A 298 12.35 -2.14 -10.74
CA TYR A 298 12.18 -3.58 -10.62
C TYR A 298 13.54 -4.28 -10.57
N ASN A 299 13.65 -5.23 -9.65
CA ASN A 299 14.85 -6.02 -9.38
C ASN A 299 14.78 -7.38 -10.09
N ASP A 300 14.47 -7.40 -11.39
CA ASP A 300 14.21 -8.65 -12.12
C ASP A 300 15.45 -9.22 -12.83
N ALA A 301 16.57 -8.49 -12.81
CA ALA A 301 17.78 -8.87 -13.50
C ALA A 301 18.65 -9.87 -12.72
N PHE A 302 19.39 -10.69 -13.46
CA PHE A 302 20.38 -11.64 -12.97
C PHE A 302 21.75 -11.29 -13.53
N THR A 303 22.75 -11.22 -12.67
CA THR A 303 24.15 -10.98 -13.05
C THR A 303 24.84 -12.31 -13.29
N PHE A 304 25.49 -12.46 -14.44
CA PHE A 304 26.28 -13.65 -14.78
C PHE A 304 27.76 -13.37 -14.51
N GLU A 305 28.27 -13.81 -13.37
CA GLU A 305 29.66 -13.58 -12.94
C GLU A 305 30.56 -14.72 -13.42
N GLY A 306 31.67 -14.41 -14.09
CA GLY A 306 32.61 -15.43 -14.56
C GLY A 306 33.28 -16.15 -13.39
N VAL A 307 33.26 -17.49 -13.40
CA VAL A 307 33.90 -18.35 -12.40
C VAL A 307 34.56 -19.55 -13.06
N ALA A 308 35.41 -20.28 -12.32
CA ALA A 308 35.96 -21.53 -12.83
C ALA A 308 34.81 -22.50 -13.18
N GLY A 309 34.79 -22.98 -14.42
CA GLY A 309 33.76 -23.90 -14.92
C GLY A 309 32.51 -23.26 -15.53
N GLY A 310 32.43 -21.91 -15.63
CA GLY A 310 31.34 -21.23 -16.31
C GLY A 310 30.97 -19.90 -15.66
N TYR A 311 29.69 -19.73 -15.30
CA TYR A 311 29.16 -18.51 -14.71
C TYR A 311 28.41 -18.79 -13.41
N ALA A 312 28.59 -17.96 -12.39
CA ALA A 312 27.67 -17.90 -11.27
C ALA A 312 26.53 -16.94 -11.60
N ILE A 313 25.29 -17.32 -11.26
CA ILE A 313 24.10 -16.50 -11.52
C ILE A 313 23.68 -15.87 -10.20
N LYS A 314 23.77 -14.54 -10.10
CA LYS A 314 23.38 -13.78 -8.90
C LYS A 314 22.15 -12.95 -9.19
N ASP A 315 21.13 -13.04 -8.35
CA ASP A 315 19.94 -12.19 -8.47
C ASP A 315 20.20 -10.75 -8.04
N ALA A 316 19.25 -9.85 -8.34
CA ALA A 316 19.34 -8.44 -7.96
C ALA A 316 19.25 -8.20 -6.43
N ASN A 317 18.90 -9.21 -5.63
CA ASN A 317 18.91 -9.12 -4.16
C ASN A 317 20.26 -9.55 -3.56
N GLY A 318 21.19 -10.04 -4.40
CA GLY A 318 22.54 -10.43 -4.01
C GLY A 318 22.72 -11.92 -3.74
N TYR A 319 21.73 -12.77 -4.00
CA TYR A 319 21.82 -14.21 -3.78
C TYR A 319 22.23 -14.95 -5.05
N TYR A 320 23.14 -15.92 -4.90
CA TYR A 320 23.50 -16.85 -5.95
C TYR A 320 22.47 -17.97 -6.07
N LEU A 321 22.06 -18.24 -7.31
CA LEU A 321 21.19 -19.36 -7.66
C LEU A 321 22.04 -20.61 -7.83
N TYR A 322 21.58 -21.73 -7.27
CA TYR A 322 22.15 -23.05 -7.53
C TYR A 322 21.10 -24.14 -7.39
N MET A 323 21.42 -25.34 -7.87
CA MET A 323 20.59 -26.54 -7.74
C MET A 323 21.17 -27.47 -6.68
N ASP A 324 20.33 -28.14 -5.90
CA ASP A 324 20.78 -29.14 -4.93
C ASP A 324 20.93 -30.55 -5.54
N GLY A 325 20.67 -30.70 -6.84
CA GLY A 325 20.72 -31.98 -7.56
C GLY A 325 19.50 -32.88 -7.34
N THR A 326 18.55 -32.48 -6.49
CA THR A 326 17.39 -33.31 -6.09
C THR A 326 16.07 -32.67 -6.47
N HIS A 327 15.92 -31.37 -6.20
CA HIS A 327 14.68 -30.63 -6.39
C HIS A 327 14.76 -29.74 -7.63
N ALA A 328 13.60 -29.45 -8.23
CA ALA A 328 13.54 -28.57 -9.40
C ALA A 328 13.50 -27.06 -9.07
N SER A 329 13.47 -26.72 -7.79
CA SER A 329 13.51 -25.34 -7.29
C SER A 329 14.95 -24.85 -7.12
N PHE A 330 15.19 -23.59 -7.46
CA PHE A 330 16.45 -22.92 -7.22
C PHE A 330 16.66 -22.72 -5.73
N GLN A 331 17.86 -23.02 -5.27
CA GLN A 331 18.35 -22.65 -3.95
C GLN A 331 19.00 -21.26 -4.02
N LEU A 332 18.91 -20.50 -2.93
CA LEU A 332 19.52 -19.18 -2.77
C LEU A 332 20.66 -19.27 -1.75
N GLY A 333 21.86 -18.85 -2.15
CA GLY A 333 23.03 -18.86 -1.28
C GLY A 333 23.89 -17.61 -1.43
N ASN A 334 24.88 -17.47 -0.54
CA ASN A 334 25.85 -16.36 -0.58
C ASN A 334 27.15 -16.75 -1.33
N GLU A 335 27.25 -17.98 -1.80
CA GLU A 335 28.43 -18.51 -2.49
C GLU A 335 28.15 -18.71 -3.97
N ALA A 336 29.09 -18.24 -4.80
CA ALA A 336 29.06 -18.49 -6.23
C ALA A 336 29.11 -19.99 -6.54
N LYS A 337 28.18 -20.46 -7.38
CA LYS A 337 28.15 -21.83 -7.91
C LYS A 337 28.14 -21.76 -9.44
N ALA A 338 29.01 -22.53 -10.08
CA ALA A 338 29.17 -22.49 -11.53
C ALA A 338 27.99 -23.15 -12.26
N TRP A 339 27.47 -22.44 -13.25
CA TRP A 339 26.54 -22.91 -14.27
C TRP A 339 27.28 -22.96 -15.60
N THR A 340 27.12 -24.06 -16.34
CA THR A 340 27.54 -24.12 -17.75
C THR A 340 26.45 -23.47 -18.59
N VAL A 341 26.83 -22.60 -19.52
CA VAL A 341 25.88 -21.85 -20.36
C VAL A 341 26.24 -22.08 -21.83
N GLU A 342 25.38 -22.79 -22.55
CA GLU A 342 25.60 -23.20 -23.93
C GLU A 342 24.53 -22.58 -24.84
N PRO A 343 24.89 -21.69 -25.78
CA PRO A 343 23.93 -21.11 -26.73
C PRO A 343 23.52 -22.12 -27.80
N ALA A 344 22.30 -21.99 -28.30
CA ALA A 344 21.78 -22.71 -29.46
C ALA A 344 21.43 -21.73 -30.60
N GLU A 345 21.42 -22.21 -31.85
CA GLU A 345 21.17 -21.39 -33.04
C GLU A 345 19.82 -20.66 -33.04
N ASN A 346 18.81 -21.20 -32.35
CA ASN A 346 17.49 -20.58 -32.20
C ASN A 346 17.46 -19.45 -31.14
N GLY A 347 18.59 -19.12 -30.53
CA GLY A 347 18.75 -18.08 -29.51
C GLY A 347 18.33 -18.50 -28.10
N THR A 348 18.05 -19.80 -27.88
CA THR A 348 17.89 -20.36 -26.54
C THR A 348 19.24 -20.79 -25.96
N PHE A 349 19.28 -20.99 -24.65
CA PHE A 349 20.44 -21.43 -23.90
C PHE A 349 20.13 -22.71 -23.13
N THR A 350 21.10 -23.62 -23.08
CA THR A 350 21.13 -24.70 -22.08
C THR A 350 21.97 -24.21 -20.91
N ILE A 351 21.32 -23.96 -19.77
CA ILE A 351 21.95 -23.40 -18.57
C ILE A 351 21.88 -24.46 -17.47
N THR A 352 23.01 -25.08 -17.14
CA THR A 352 23.06 -26.31 -16.32
C THR A 352 23.88 -26.13 -15.04
N ASN A 353 23.38 -26.60 -13.91
CA ASN A 353 24.10 -26.73 -12.64
C ASN A 353 23.69 -28.03 -11.96
N ASN A 354 24.66 -28.77 -11.42
CA ASN A 354 24.45 -30.06 -10.75
C ASN A 354 23.59 -31.04 -11.57
N GLY A 355 23.81 -31.10 -12.89
CA GLY A 355 23.11 -32.01 -13.81
C GLY A 355 21.67 -31.59 -14.16
N GLN A 356 21.18 -30.47 -13.65
CA GLN A 356 19.85 -29.94 -13.95
C GLN A 356 19.95 -28.68 -14.81
N PHE A 357 19.13 -28.57 -15.85
CA PHE A 357 19.09 -27.41 -16.74
C PHE A 357 17.80 -26.61 -16.62
N ILE A 358 17.92 -25.29 -16.72
CA ILE A 358 16.79 -24.35 -16.60
C ILE A 358 15.83 -24.54 -17.78
N GLN A 359 14.52 -24.57 -17.48
CA GLN A 359 13.45 -24.50 -18.48
C GLN A 359 12.24 -23.79 -17.89
N TYR A 360 11.44 -23.20 -18.77
CA TYR A 360 10.14 -22.61 -18.42
C TYR A 360 9.05 -23.68 -18.53
N GLY A 361 8.20 -23.76 -17.50
CA GLY A 361 7.33 -24.90 -17.16
C GLY A 361 6.52 -25.52 -18.30
N ASN A 362 5.83 -26.62 -18.02
CA ASN A 362 5.22 -27.51 -19.03
C ASN A 362 3.90 -27.04 -19.70
N GLY A 363 3.52 -25.77 -19.57
CA GLY A 363 2.24 -25.24 -20.08
C GLY A 363 1.24 -24.97 -18.96
N THR A 364 1.07 -25.92 -18.03
CA THR A 364 0.24 -25.73 -16.83
C THR A 364 0.91 -24.78 -15.84
N PHE A 365 2.24 -24.86 -15.74
CA PHE A 365 3.03 -23.98 -14.89
C PHE A 365 3.73 -22.90 -15.72
N THR A 366 3.66 -21.67 -15.21
CA THR A 366 4.24 -20.45 -15.81
C THR A 366 5.40 -19.93 -14.95
N THR A 367 6.29 -20.82 -14.56
CA THR A 367 7.47 -20.53 -13.73
C THR A 367 8.71 -21.15 -14.37
N PHE A 368 9.90 -20.69 -13.98
CA PHE A 368 11.15 -21.34 -14.32
C PHE A 368 11.58 -22.25 -13.18
N GLY A 369 12.11 -23.42 -13.53
CA GLY A 369 12.81 -24.36 -12.65
C GLY A 369 13.93 -25.05 -13.42
N ALA A 370 14.62 -25.99 -12.79
CA ALA A 370 15.64 -26.79 -13.47
C ALA A 370 15.44 -28.30 -13.26
N TRP A 371 15.56 -29.08 -14.32
CA TRP A 371 15.35 -30.53 -14.29
C TRP A 371 16.49 -31.25 -15.03
N THR A 372 16.67 -32.53 -14.72
CA THR A 372 17.64 -33.40 -15.43
C THR A 372 17.19 -33.73 -16.85
N GLU A 373 15.88 -33.69 -17.11
CA GLU A 373 15.27 -34.01 -18.40
C GLU A 373 14.31 -32.90 -18.84
N ALA A 374 14.05 -32.83 -20.16
CA ALA A 374 13.10 -31.88 -20.71
C ALA A 374 11.67 -32.31 -20.35
N GLN A 375 10.91 -31.39 -19.76
CA GLN A 375 9.49 -31.61 -19.52
C GLN A 375 8.69 -31.40 -20.82
N LYS A 376 7.56 -32.12 -20.94
CA LYS A 376 6.64 -31.97 -22.08
C LYS A 376 6.19 -30.50 -22.20
N ASN A 377 6.31 -29.92 -23.40
CA ASN A 377 5.94 -28.53 -23.72
C ASN A 377 6.71 -27.43 -22.95
N ALA A 378 7.72 -27.79 -22.18
CA ALA A 378 8.63 -26.81 -21.61
C ALA A 378 9.56 -26.25 -22.68
N VAL A 379 10.00 -25.02 -22.50
CA VAL A 379 10.92 -24.34 -23.42
C VAL A 379 12.19 -23.96 -22.69
N LYS A 380 13.33 -24.09 -23.37
CA LYS A 380 14.62 -23.61 -22.87
C LYS A 380 14.61 -22.07 -22.80
N PRO A 381 15.30 -21.47 -21.83
CA PRO A 381 15.34 -20.04 -21.68
C PRO A 381 16.12 -19.37 -22.82
N MET A 382 15.76 -18.14 -23.12
CA MET A 382 16.60 -17.16 -23.79
C MET A 382 17.20 -16.23 -22.72
N LEU A 383 18.29 -15.53 -23.06
CA LEU A 383 18.85 -14.48 -22.20
C LEU A 383 18.73 -13.15 -22.91
N PHE A 384 18.23 -12.13 -22.22
CA PHE A 384 18.15 -10.77 -22.76
C PHE A 384 19.10 -9.91 -21.96
N VAL A 385 20.17 -9.40 -22.58
CA VAL A 385 21.22 -8.61 -21.93
C VAL A 385 20.77 -7.18 -21.74
N PHE A 386 21.11 -6.58 -20.60
CA PHE A 386 20.90 -5.16 -20.36
C PHE A 386 21.68 -4.34 -21.39
N ASP A 387 20.96 -3.51 -22.15
CA ASP A 387 21.56 -2.57 -23.07
C ASP A 387 21.92 -1.28 -22.32
N GLU A 388 23.19 -1.19 -21.91
CA GLU A 388 23.74 -0.02 -21.23
C GLU A 388 23.83 1.24 -22.10
N ALA A 389 23.35 1.21 -23.36
CA ALA A 389 23.38 2.35 -24.26
C ALA A 389 23.04 3.64 -23.50
N ALA A 390 24.02 4.56 -23.45
CA ALA A 390 23.94 5.85 -22.80
C ALA A 390 22.95 6.75 -23.57
N GLY A 391 21.66 6.44 -23.43
CA GLY A 391 20.59 7.28 -23.93
C GLY A 391 20.64 8.61 -23.20
N ILE A 392 20.67 9.71 -23.97
CA ILE A 392 20.43 11.04 -23.40
C ILE A 392 18.94 11.09 -23.03
N ASN A 393 18.63 10.77 -21.77
CA ASN A 393 17.26 10.82 -21.24
C ASN A 393 16.89 12.26 -20.86
N GLY A 394 16.55 13.03 -21.89
CA GLY A 394 16.08 14.41 -21.76
C GLY A 394 17.22 15.43 -21.75
N VAL A 395 16.95 16.57 -22.39
CA VAL A 395 17.77 17.78 -22.32
C VAL A 395 16.97 18.80 -21.53
N GLN A 396 17.35 19.04 -20.29
CA GLN A 396 16.69 20.00 -19.40
C GLN A 396 17.48 21.31 -19.39
N THR A 397 16.78 22.45 -19.44
CA THR A 397 17.39 23.76 -19.17
C THR A 397 17.11 24.14 -17.72
N THR A 398 18.15 24.31 -16.90
CA THR A 398 18.04 24.74 -15.49
C THR A 398 17.61 26.20 -15.33
N VAL A 399 17.59 26.97 -16.41
CA VAL A 399 17.13 28.35 -16.45
C VAL A 399 16.13 28.51 -17.60
N LYS A 400 15.08 29.31 -17.37
CA LYS A 400 14.12 29.67 -18.42
C LYS A 400 14.90 30.29 -19.58
N PRO A 401 14.89 29.68 -20.78
CA PRO A 401 15.61 30.26 -21.91
C PRO A 401 15.07 31.66 -22.16
N GLN A 402 15.96 32.65 -22.17
CA GLN A 402 15.62 33.99 -22.60
C GLN A 402 15.09 33.89 -24.03
N SER A 403 13.89 34.44 -24.26
CA SER A 403 13.24 34.38 -25.57
C SER A 403 14.19 34.94 -26.65
N ASN A 404 14.31 34.21 -27.76
CA ASN A 404 15.15 34.58 -28.92
C ASN A 404 16.67 34.58 -28.70
N VAL A 405 17.18 33.97 -27.62
CA VAL A 405 18.62 33.75 -27.45
C VAL A 405 19.04 32.46 -28.16
N ARG A 406 20.19 32.50 -28.85
CA ARG A 406 20.76 31.38 -29.62
C ARG A 406 21.90 30.74 -28.86
N TYR A 407 21.92 29.42 -28.82
CA TYR A 407 23.03 28.63 -28.28
C TYR A 407 23.58 27.70 -29.35
N ASN A 408 24.89 27.47 -29.39
CA ASN A 408 25.45 26.40 -30.23
C ASN A 408 25.23 25.03 -29.56
N ILE A 409 25.66 23.95 -30.24
CA ILE A 409 25.54 22.57 -29.72
C ILE A 409 26.32 22.35 -28.40
N ALA A 410 27.36 23.16 -28.14
CA ALA A 410 28.11 23.14 -26.90
C ALA A 410 27.45 23.96 -25.76
N GLY A 411 26.25 24.51 -25.96
CA GLY A 411 25.53 25.28 -24.95
C GLY A 411 26.07 26.70 -24.73
N GLN A 412 26.97 27.17 -25.59
CA GLN A 412 27.50 28.54 -25.53
C GLN A 412 26.52 29.49 -26.22
N ARG A 413 26.24 30.65 -25.60
CA ARG A 413 25.45 31.69 -26.24
C ARG A 413 26.21 32.22 -27.46
N VAL A 414 25.52 32.31 -28.59
CA VAL A 414 26.08 32.80 -29.85
C VAL A 414 25.28 33.96 -30.42
N GLY A 415 25.95 34.78 -31.23
CA GLY A 415 25.33 35.88 -31.97
C GLY A 415 24.49 35.42 -33.15
N ALA A 416 23.81 36.35 -33.82
CA ALA A 416 23.01 36.08 -35.01
C ALA A 416 23.87 35.81 -36.27
N ASP A 417 25.16 36.08 -36.20
CA ASP A 417 26.18 35.85 -37.22
C ASP A 417 26.78 34.44 -37.18
N TYR A 418 26.57 33.69 -36.09
CA TYR A 418 27.06 32.32 -35.95
C TYR A 418 26.47 31.39 -37.02
N LYS A 419 27.34 30.64 -37.69
CA LYS A 419 27.01 29.71 -38.76
C LYS A 419 27.03 28.28 -38.22
N GLY A 420 25.98 27.52 -38.49
CA GLY A 420 25.85 26.13 -38.05
C GLY A 420 24.55 25.85 -37.30
N ILE A 421 24.49 24.71 -36.62
CA ILE A 421 23.29 24.33 -35.86
C ILE A 421 23.26 25.14 -34.55
N VAL A 422 22.15 25.84 -34.35
CA VAL A 422 21.84 26.59 -33.12
C VAL A 422 20.57 26.08 -32.49
N ILE A 423 20.43 26.28 -31.18
CA ILE A 423 19.25 25.99 -30.38
C ILE A 423 18.61 27.32 -30.00
N VAL A 424 17.35 27.54 -30.37
CA VAL A 424 16.56 28.74 -30.04
C VAL A 424 15.21 28.28 -29.50
N ASN A 425 14.81 28.78 -28.33
CA ASN A 425 13.55 28.39 -27.68
C ASN A 425 13.35 26.85 -27.60
N GLY A 426 14.44 26.11 -27.33
CA GLY A 426 14.44 24.65 -27.24
C GLY A 426 14.38 23.89 -28.58
N LYS A 427 14.35 24.59 -29.73
CA LYS A 427 14.32 23.98 -31.07
C LYS A 427 15.65 24.17 -31.79
N LYS A 428 16.06 23.15 -32.56
CA LYS A 428 17.26 23.20 -33.41
C LYS A 428 16.94 23.94 -34.70
N TYR A 429 17.83 24.85 -35.12
CA TYR A 429 17.79 25.57 -36.38
C TYR A 429 19.15 25.50 -37.04
N LEU A 430 19.18 25.31 -38.36
CA LEU A 430 20.40 25.52 -39.14
C LEU A 430 20.48 27.02 -39.49
N GLN A 431 21.47 27.70 -38.93
CA GLN A 431 21.75 29.09 -39.25
C GLN A 431 22.79 29.16 -40.37
N LYS A 432 22.34 29.66 -41.52
CA LYS A 432 23.15 29.82 -42.73
C LYS A 432 23.83 31.17 -42.78
#